data_AF-A0A2K8ZYS5-F1
#
_entry.id   AF-A0A2K8ZYS5-F1
#
_cell.length_a   1.000
_cell.length_b   1.000
_cell.length_c   1.000
_cell.angle_alpha   90.00
_cell.angle_beta   90.00
_cell.angle_gamma   90.00
#
_symmetry.space_group_name_H-M   'P 1'
#
loop_
_entity.id
_entity.type
_entity.pdbx_description
1 polymer ?
#
loop_
_entity_poly.entity_id
_entity_poly.type
_entity_poly.pdbx_seq_one_letter_code
_entity_poly.pdbx_strand_id
1 'polypeptide(L)'
;MNKRVYNSTFGKIVRTLGFLLVLVSSVYISTYLLLQNTTLPFVGTLLPYAEIAEDVINSLPQMISEYVGLALVVGLLMITWAIRKGIILRVLITVLLLFGYFESAINNSSALAAITLAQPSWMGSILNLVEPFFNQLVAMSEYVAPGAMLLAPMFLWGLFANKKPGRFSVFMLRLGSITLFLAILMLVVGDLFLSSLAAENWYLTLRTIFYLLTYLFFLVGGVFGVIGFSRK
;
A
#
# COMPACT_ATOMS: atom_id res chain seq x y z
N MET A 1 -33.96 3.67 12.17
CA MET A 1 -33.14 4.41 13.16
C MET A 1 -31.74 4.63 12.59
N ASN A 2 -31.45 5.81 12.06
CA ASN A 2 -30.11 6.14 11.53
C ASN A 2 -29.12 6.15 12.69
N LYS A 3 -28.36 5.06 12.89
CA LYS A 3 -27.19 5.03 13.77
C LYS A 3 -26.18 6.02 13.19
N ARG A 4 -26.30 7.31 13.53
CA ARG A 4 -25.23 8.30 13.33
C ARG A 4 -24.00 7.69 13.95
N VAL A 5 -23.03 7.34 13.11
CA VAL A 5 -21.72 6.93 13.59
C VAL A 5 -21.15 8.18 14.26
N TYR A 6 -21.30 8.25 15.59
CA TYR A 6 -20.57 9.19 16.42
C TYR A 6 -19.10 8.83 16.22
N ASN A 7 -18.47 9.44 15.22
CA ASN A 7 -17.03 9.33 15.07
C ASN A 7 -16.49 10.24 16.17
N SER A 8 -16.11 9.63 17.29
CA SER A 8 -15.43 10.35 18.38
C SER A 8 -14.30 11.18 17.80
N THR A 9 -13.97 12.30 18.43
CA THR A 9 -12.85 13.17 18.02
C THR A 9 -11.58 12.35 17.77
N PHE A 10 -11.35 11.34 18.62
CA PHE A 10 -10.28 10.36 18.46
C PHE A 10 -10.35 9.57 17.14
N GLY A 11 -11.52 9.00 16.79
CA GLY A 11 -11.69 8.30 15.51
C GLY A 11 -11.55 9.19 14.27
N LYS A 12 -11.76 10.51 14.39
CA LYS A 12 -11.44 11.47 13.32
C LYS A 12 -9.93 11.65 13.20
N ILE A 13 -9.23 11.85 14.32
CA ILE A 13 -7.76 12.03 14.36
C ILE A 13 -7.05 10.81 13.80
N VAL A 14 -7.37 9.61 14.29
CA VAL A 14 -6.76 8.35 13.82
C VAL A 14 -6.95 8.17 12.31
N ARG A 15 -8.15 8.49 11.80
CA ARG A 15 -8.40 8.41 10.35
C ARG A 15 -7.57 9.41 9.56
N THR A 16 -7.48 10.66 10.01
CA THR A 16 -6.72 11.72 9.33
C THR A 16 -5.24 11.41 9.32
N LEU A 17 -4.68 10.98 10.46
CA LEU A 17 -3.30 10.49 10.54
C LEU A 17 -3.08 9.32 9.59
N GLY A 18 -4.00 8.37 9.53
CA GLY A 18 -3.92 7.27 8.57
C GLY A 18 -3.86 7.75 7.11
N PHE A 19 -4.70 8.72 6.72
CA PHE A 19 -4.64 9.32 5.38
C PHE A 19 -3.33 10.08 5.13
N LEU A 20 -2.78 10.75 6.14
CA LEU A 20 -1.52 11.46 6.03
C LEU A 20 -0.35 10.50 5.83
N LEU A 21 -0.31 9.39 6.58
CA LEU A 21 0.72 8.36 6.42
C LEU A 21 0.64 7.69 5.03
N VAL A 22 -0.58 7.36 4.56
CA VAL A 22 -0.77 6.84 3.20
C VAL A 22 -0.34 7.88 2.16
N LEU A 23 -0.64 9.16 2.37
CA LEU A 23 -0.25 10.23 1.47
C LEU A 23 1.27 10.33 1.33
N VAL A 24 2.00 10.47 2.44
CA VAL A 24 3.46 10.60 2.45
C VAL A 24 4.10 9.38 1.80
N SER A 25 3.63 8.18 2.15
CA SER A 25 4.17 6.94 1.59
C SER A 25 3.89 6.82 0.10
N SER A 26 2.70 7.24 -0.34
CA SER A 26 2.32 7.18 -1.76
C SER A 26 3.10 8.18 -2.60
N VAL A 27 3.37 9.39 -2.08
CA VAL A 27 4.26 10.36 -2.74
C VAL A 27 5.63 9.72 -2.96
N TYR A 28 6.26 9.22 -1.89
CA TYR A 28 7.57 8.57 -1.98
C TYR A 28 7.58 7.42 -3.00
N ILE A 29 6.68 6.45 -2.85
CA ILE A 29 6.67 5.26 -3.72
C ILE A 29 6.37 5.63 -5.17
N SER A 30 5.41 6.54 -5.42
CA SER A 30 5.08 6.97 -6.79
C SER A 30 6.25 7.72 -7.44
N THR A 31 6.97 8.56 -6.71
CA THR A 31 8.15 9.28 -7.22
C THR A 31 9.22 8.31 -7.67
N TYR A 32 9.64 7.36 -6.82
CA TYR A 32 10.67 6.40 -7.19
C TYR A 32 10.21 5.44 -8.29
N LEU A 33 8.93 5.04 -8.33
CA LEU A 33 8.40 4.25 -9.44
C LEU A 33 8.49 5.01 -10.77
N LEU A 34 8.22 6.32 -10.80
CA LEU A 34 8.35 7.15 -11.99
C LEU A 34 9.81 7.28 -12.44
N LEU A 35 10.71 7.59 -11.50
CA LEU A 35 12.14 7.79 -11.78
C LEU A 35 12.84 6.50 -12.23
N GLN A 36 12.42 5.34 -11.73
CA GLN A 36 12.96 4.04 -12.17
C GLN A 36 12.40 3.56 -13.51
N ASN A 37 11.30 4.15 -14.00
CA ASN A 37 10.58 3.68 -15.18
C ASN A 37 10.31 4.81 -16.19
N THR A 38 11.30 5.65 -16.45
CA THR A 38 11.20 6.83 -17.33
C THR A 38 10.85 6.52 -18.79
N THR A 39 11.05 5.27 -19.22
CA THR A 39 10.78 4.80 -20.59
C THR A 39 9.32 4.46 -20.84
N LEU A 40 8.48 4.43 -19.81
CA LEU A 40 7.05 4.17 -19.97
C LEU A 40 6.37 5.33 -20.70
N PRO A 41 5.35 5.05 -21.56
CA PRO A 41 4.47 6.10 -22.06
C PRO A 41 3.86 6.85 -20.86
N PHE A 42 3.37 8.08 -21.00
CA PHE A 42 2.84 8.95 -19.90
C PHE A 42 3.80 9.33 -18.74
N VAL A 43 4.92 8.66 -18.50
CA VAL A 43 5.86 9.07 -17.42
C VAL A 43 6.52 10.41 -17.75
N GLY A 44 6.82 10.68 -19.02
CA GLY A 44 7.44 11.95 -19.43
C GLY A 44 6.67 13.21 -19.01
N THR A 45 5.34 13.15 -18.88
CA THR A 45 4.54 14.30 -18.39
C THR A 45 4.54 14.43 -16.87
N LEU A 46 4.80 13.33 -16.15
CA LEU A 46 4.86 13.29 -14.70
C LEU A 46 6.28 13.47 -14.16
N LEU A 47 7.30 13.26 -15.00
CA LEU A 47 8.71 13.28 -14.63
C LEU A 47 9.15 14.59 -13.95
N PRO A 48 8.78 15.80 -14.44
CA PRO A 48 9.19 17.03 -13.78
C PRO A 48 8.64 17.15 -12.35
N TYR A 49 7.43 16.61 -12.11
CA TYR A 49 6.84 16.60 -10.77
C TYR A 49 7.52 15.55 -9.86
N ALA A 50 7.95 14.42 -10.43
CA ALA A 50 8.71 13.42 -9.71
C ALA A 50 10.09 13.96 -9.29
N GLU A 51 10.79 14.67 -10.17
CA GLU A 51 12.08 15.32 -9.88
C GLU A 51 11.95 16.36 -8.76
N ILE A 52 10.93 17.24 -8.81
CA ILE A 52 10.66 18.20 -7.72
C ILE A 52 10.37 17.47 -6.40
N ALA A 53 9.60 16.38 -6.45
CA ALA A 53 9.29 15.59 -5.26
C ALA A 53 10.53 14.88 -4.72
N GLU A 54 11.42 14.41 -5.59
CA GLU A 54 12.70 13.80 -5.23
C GLU A 54 13.61 14.80 -4.52
N ASP A 55 13.73 16.05 -5.00
CA ASP A 55 14.49 17.09 -4.32
C ASP A 55 14.00 17.31 -2.88
N VAL A 56 12.68 17.36 -2.70
CA VAL A 56 12.06 17.47 -1.38
C VAL A 56 12.37 16.23 -0.54
N ILE A 57 12.23 15.02 -1.09
CA ILE A 57 12.52 13.76 -0.38
C ILE A 57 13.99 13.70 0.05
N ASN A 58 14.91 14.08 -0.82
CA ASN A 58 16.34 14.06 -0.57
C ASN A 58 16.77 15.13 0.45
N SER A 59 15.98 16.20 0.60
CA SER A 59 16.18 17.20 1.67
C SER A 59 15.76 16.71 3.07
N LEU A 60 14.99 15.62 3.15
CA LEU A 60 14.54 15.05 4.42
C LEU A 60 15.62 14.17 5.05
N PRO A 61 15.61 14.01 6.39
CA PRO A 61 16.51 13.06 7.05
C PRO A 61 16.34 11.65 6.49
N GLN A 62 17.46 10.97 6.21
CA GLN A 62 17.48 9.61 5.66
C GLN A 62 16.62 8.63 6.47
N MET A 63 16.52 8.84 7.78
CA MET A 63 15.62 8.07 8.65
C MET A 63 14.20 7.98 8.07
N ILE A 64 13.67 9.01 7.42
CA ILE A 64 12.29 9.00 6.88
C ILE A 64 12.11 7.94 5.79
N SER A 65 13.12 7.67 4.95
CA SER A 65 13.01 6.67 3.89
C SER A 65 12.86 5.24 4.45
N GLU A 66 13.47 4.97 5.62
CA GLU A 66 13.35 3.68 6.32
C GLU A 66 11.94 3.41 6.85
N TYR A 67 11.14 4.47 7.11
CA TYR A 67 9.79 4.33 7.65
C TYR A 67 8.69 4.34 6.59
N VAL A 68 9.00 4.50 5.30
CA VAL A 68 7.98 4.63 4.24
C VAL A 68 7.08 3.39 4.14
N GLY A 69 7.67 2.19 4.13
CA GLY A 69 6.89 0.95 4.05
C GLY A 69 5.99 0.75 5.28
N LEU A 70 6.52 1.07 6.46
CA LEU A 70 5.78 1.00 7.71
C LEU A 70 4.66 2.05 7.75
N ALA A 71 4.93 3.27 7.29
CA ALA A 71 3.94 4.34 7.22
C ALA A 71 2.77 3.97 6.29
N LEU A 72 3.02 3.31 5.15
CA LEU A 72 1.96 2.83 4.28
C LEU A 72 1.06 1.81 5.01
N VAL A 73 1.67 0.81 5.63
CA VAL A 73 0.96 -0.28 6.33
C VAL A 73 0.18 0.27 7.51
N VAL A 74 0.83 1.00 8.41
CA VAL A 74 0.20 1.62 9.58
C VAL A 74 -0.88 2.61 9.15
N GLY A 75 -0.66 3.38 8.09
CA GLY A 75 -1.65 4.28 7.52
C GLY A 75 -2.93 3.56 7.10
N LEU A 76 -2.79 2.48 6.32
CA LEU A 76 -3.92 1.63 5.89
C LEU A 76 -4.62 0.95 7.08
N LEU A 77 -3.88 0.54 8.11
CA LEU A 77 -4.45 0.01 9.35
C LEU A 77 -5.27 1.07 10.10
N MET A 78 -4.71 2.25 10.33
CA MET A 78 -5.42 3.34 10.99
C MET A 78 -6.72 3.70 10.26
N ILE A 79 -6.70 3.75 8.92
CA ILE A 79 -7.89 3.96 8.09
C ILE A 79 -8.89 2.82 8.28
N THR A 80 -8.43 1.56 8.21
CA THR A 80 -9.26 0.36 8.37
C THR A 80 -9.97 0.33 9.71
N TRP A 81 -9.23 0.56 10.79
CA TRP A 81 -9.73 0.58 12.16
C TRP A 81 -10.64 1.77 12.42
N ALA A 82 -10.40 2.93 11.80
CA ALA A 82 -11.26 4.10 11.95
C ALA A 82 -12.56 4.03 11.13
N ILE A 83 -12.59 3.32 10.00
CA ILE A 83 -13.76 3.29 9.11
C ILE A 83 -14.77 2.21 9.47
N ARG A 84 -14.31 0.97 9.68
CA ARG A 84 -15.21 -0.19 9.85
C ARG A 84 -15.55 -0.37 11.31
N LYS A 85 -16.72 -0.93 11.67
CA LYS A 85 -17.04 -1.32 13.07
C LYS A 85 -16.86 -2.82 13.35
N GLY A 86 -17.03 -3.67 12.34
CA GLY A 86 -16.92 -5.13 12.49
C GLY A 86 -15.49 -5.58 12.71
N ILE A 87 -15.27 -6.38 13.76
CA ILE A 87 -13.93 -6.78 14.23
C ILE A 87 -13.23 -7.75 13.29
N ILE A 88 -13.97 -8.71 12.70
CA ILE A 88 -13.39 -9.83 11.92
C ILE A 88 -12.53 -9.32 10.75
N LEU A 89 -13.09 -8.49 9.86
CA LEU A 89 -12.33 -7.98 8.72
C LEU A 89 -11.21 -7.02 9.14
N ARG A 90 -11.33 -6.31 10.28
CA ARG A 90 -10.25 -5.44 10.77
C ARG A 90 -9.04 -6.28 11.14
N VAL A 91 -9.25 -7.33 11.93
CA VAL A 91 -8.21 -8.27 12.34
C VAL A 91 -7.62 -8.95 11.10
N LEU A 92 -8.47 -9.40 10.19
CA LEU A 92 -8.02 -10.10 8.99
C LEU A 92 -7.17 -9.20 8.07
N ILE A 93 -7.60 -7.96 7.79
CA ILE A 93 -6.78 -6.99 7.04
C ILE A 93 -5.48 -6.68 7.79
N THR A 94 -5.53 -6.62 9.13
CA THR A 94 -4.34 -6.35 9.95
C THR A 94 -3.31 -7.45 9.79
N VAL A 95 -3.74 -8.71 9.91
CA VAL A 95 -2.87 -9.87 9.74
C VAL A 95 -2.30 -9.89 8.33
N LEU A 96 -3.11 -9.67 7.28
CA LEU A 96 -2.63 -9.71 5.90
C LEU A 96 -1.66 -8.58 5.55
N LEU A 97 -1.91 -7.35 6.02
CA LEU A 97 -1.02 -6.22 5.78
C LEU A 97 0.30 -6.37 6.54
N LEU A 98 0.26 -6.86 7.78
CA LEU A 98 1.48 -7.18 8.53
C LEU A 98 2.23 -8.35 7.91
N PHE A 99 1.52 -9.37 7.43
CA PHE A 99 2.13 -10.49 6.72
C PHE A 99 2.86 -10.02 5.46
N GLY A 100 2.22 -9.19 4.63
CA GLY A 100 2.87 -8.62 3.44
C GLY A 100 4.02 -7.67 3.78
N TYR A 101 3.96 -6.98 4.92
CA TYR A 101 5.07 -6.17 5.40
C TYR A 101 6.27 -7.03 5.83
N PHE A 102 6.03 -8.10 6.60
CA PHE A 102 7.09 -9.01 7.03
C PHE A 102 7.70 -9.80 5.88
N GLU A 103 6.88 -10.25 4.94
CA GLU A 103 7.37 -10.88 3.71
C GLU A 103 8.33 -9.94 2.98
N SER A 104 7.88 -8.69 2.78
CA SER A 104 8.71 -7.67 2.17
C SER A 104 10.00 -7.40 2.93
N ALA A 105 9.92 -7.50 4.25
CA ALA A 105 11.02 -7.21 5.12
C ALA A 105 12.10 -8.29 5.10
N ILE A 106 11.69 -9.55 5.02
CA ILE A 106 12.56 -10.74 4.97
C ILE A 106 13.18 -10.87 3.58
N ASN A 107 12.37 -10.72 2.52
CA ASN A 107 12.81 -11.00 1.15
C ASN A 107 13.45 -9.80 0.43
N ASN A 108 13.52 -8.63 1.08
CA ASN A 108 13.98 -7.36 0.49
C ASN A 108 13.25 -6.98 -0.82
N SER A 109 12.03 -7.49 -1.00
CA SER A 109 11.19 -7.30 -2.18
C SER A 109 9.75 -7.22 -1.72
N SER A 110 9.02 -6.15 -2.04
CA SER A 110 7.63 -6.02 -1.61
C SER A 110 6.68 -6.29 -2.77
N ALA A 111 5.76 -7.23 -2.58
CA ALA A 111 4.60 -7.33 -3.45
C ALA A 111 3.62 -6.15 -3.26
N LEU A 112 3.67 -5.43 -2.13
CA LEU A 112 2.78 -4.30 -1.91
C LEU A 112 3.27 -3.05 -2.63
N ALA A 113 4.56 -2.76 -2.55
CA ALA A 113 5.23 -1.65 -3.23
C ALA A 113 6.34 -2.22 -4.12
N ALA A 114 6.17 -2.26 -5.44
CA ALA A 114 7.15 -2.84 -6.37
C ALA A 114 8.48 -2.05 -6.50
N ILE A 115 9.02 -1.61 -5.36
CA ILE A 115 10.32 -1.00 -5.12
C ILE A 115 10.92 -1.61 -3.85
N THR A 116 12.23 -1.65 -3.76
CA THR A 116 12.91 -2.03 -2.51
C THR A 116 12.77 -0.89 -1.51
N LEU A 117 12.16 -1.16 -0.36
CA LEU A 117 12.03 -0.21 0.74
C LEU A 117 13.05 -0.54 1.82
N ALA A 118 13.79 0.47 2.27
CA ALA A 118 14.62 0.37 3.45
C ALA A 118 13.73 0.13 4.69
N GLN A 119 14.34 -0.43 5.74
CA GLN A 119 13.67 -0.71 6.99
C GLN A 119 14.46 -0.13 8.16
N PRO A 120 13.78 0.23 9.26
CA PRO A 120 14.47 0.72 10.43
C PRO A 120 15.33 -0.37 11.06
N SER A 121 16.47 -0.01 11.64
CA SER A 121 17.41 -0.96 12.26
C SER A 121 16.79 -1.84 13.36
N TRP A 122 15.82 -1.32 14.12
CA TRP A 122 15.11 -2.08 15.14
C TRP A 122 14.24 -3.21 14.58
N MET A 123 13.85 -3.13 13.29
CA MET A 123 13.05 -4.16 12.64
C MET A 123 13.78 -5.51 12.64
N GLY A 124 15.11 -5.51 12.52
CA GLY A 124 15.90 -6.75 12.58
C GLY A 124 15.67 -7.57 13.85
N SER A 125 15.47 -6.92 15.00
CA SER A 125 15.15 -7.62 16.25
C SER A 125 13.76 -8.27 16.23
N ILE A 126 12.80 -7.65 15.55
CA ILE A 126 11.45 -8.21 15.40
C ILE A 126 11.44 -9.33 14.35
N LEU A 127 12.15 -9.15 13.24
CA LEU A 127 12.27 -10.17 12.21
C LEU A 127 12.89 -11.44 12.78
N ASN A 128 13.95 -11.35 13.58
CA ASN A 128 14.54 -12.51 14.25
C ASN A 128 13.53 -13.31 15.09
N LEU A 129 12.49 -12.65 15.65
CA LEU A 129 11.44 -13.32 16.40
C LEU A 129 10.33 -13.90 15.51
N VAL A 130 9.99 -13.23 14.41
CA VAL A 130 8.84 -13.57 13.55
C VAL A 130 9.21 -14.49 12.40
N GLU A 131 10.40 -14.33 11.84
CA GLU A 131 10.91 -15.04 10.66
C GLU A 131 10.84 -16.57 10.78
N PRO A 132 11.16 -17.21 11.91
CA PRO A 132 11.02 -18.67 12.04
C PRO A 132 9.58 -19.15 11.82
N PHE A 133 8.60 -18.40 12.35
CA PHE A 133 7.17 -18.72 12.17
C PHE A 133 6.69 -18.41 10.77
N PHE A 134 7.16 -17.30 10.19
CA PHE A 134 6.87 -16.93 8.81
C PHE A 134 7.37 -18.02 7.84
N ASN A 135 8.63 -18.44 8.00
CA ASN A 135 9.24 -19.46 7.16
C ASN A 135 8.55 -20.82 7.32
N GLN A 136 8.16 -21.21 8.54
CA GLN A 136 7.35 -22.42 8.74
C GLN A 136 6.03 -22.37 7.98
N LEU A 137 5.36 -21.22 8.01
CA LEU A 137 4.04 -21.04 7.41
C LEU A 137 4.12 -21.02 5.87
N VAL A 138 5.11 -20.32 5.30
CA VAL A 138 5.34 -20.29 3.85
C VAL A 138 5.86 -21.65 3.34
N ALA A 139 6.61 -22.40 4.15
CA ALA A 139 7.05 -23.75 3.81
C ALA A 139 5.90 -24.77 3.71
N MET A 140 4.71 -24.48 4.28
CA MET A 140 3.56 -25.38 4.18
C MET A 140 3.03 -25.47 2.74
N SER A 141 3.09 -24.37 1.98
CA SER A 141 2.68 -24.34 0.58
C SER A 141 3.17 -23.07 -0.11
N GLU A 142 3.65 -23.23 -1.35
CA GLU A 142 4.04 -22.13 -2.24
C GLU A 142 2.93 -21.09 -2.47
N TYR A 143 1.66 -21.45 -2.26
CA TYR A 143 0.52 -20.54 -2.47
C TYR A 143 0.21 -19.64 -1.27
N VAL A 144 0.83 -19.85 -0.11
CA VAL A 144 0.44 -19.12 1.11
C VAL A 144 0.79 -17.64 1.02
N ALA A 145 2.04 -17.31 0.69
CA ALA A 145 2.45 -15.91 0.55
C ALA A 145 1.73 -15.18 -0.60
N PRO A 146 1.68 -15.73 -1.83
CA PRO A 146 0.90 -15.18 -2.94
C PRO A 146 -0.59 -15.00 -2.62
N GLY A 147 -1.20 -15.97 -1.95
CA GLY A 147 -2.59 -15.89 -1.52
C GLY A 147 -2.83 -14.76 -0.52
N ALA A 148 -1.95 -14.62 0.48
CA ALA A 148 -2.04 -13.52 1.45
C ALA A 148 -1.89 -12.14 0.78
N MET A 149 -0.95 -12.01 -0.16
CA MET A 149 -0.72 -10.78 -0.93
C MET A 149 -1.92 -10.38 -1.78
N LEU A 150 -2.62 -11.34 -2.40
CA LEU A 150 -3.84 -11.07 -3.19
C LEU A 150 -5.05 -10.72 -2.33
N LEU A 151 -5.17 -11.37 -1.18
CA LEU A 151 -6.28 -11.12 -0.26
C LEU A 151 -6.21 -9.73 0.37
N ALA A 152 -5.01 -9.18 0.61
CA ALA A 152 -4.84 -7.84 1.19
C ALA A 152 -5.58 -6.73 0.39
N PRO A 153 -5.29 -6.48 -0.90
CA PRO A 153 -6.00 -5.48 -1.69
C PRO A 153 -7.47 -5.84 -1.92
N MET A 154 -7.82 -7.12 -2.00
CA MET A 154 -9.22 -7.56 -2.13
C MET A 154 -10.05 -7.17 -0.91
N PHE A 155 -9.53 -7.37 0.30
CA PHE A 155 -10.23 -6.96 1.52
C PHE A 155 -10.19 -5.45 1.77
N LEU A 156 -9.11 -4.77 1.38
CA LEU A 156 -9.08 -3.31 1.36
C LEU A 156 -10.16 -2.74 0.43
N TRP A 157 -10.29 -3.29 -0.78
CA TRP A 157 -11.37 -2.93 -1.69
C TRP A 157 -12.74 -3.18 -1.07
N GLY A 158 -12.95 -4.37 -0.48
CA GLY A 158 -14.21 -4.70 0.19
C GLY A 158 -14.54 -3.76 1.36
N LEU A 159 -13.52 -3.26 2.06
CA LEU A 159 -13.67 -2.25 3.11
C LEU A 159 -14.07 -0.88 2.54
N PHE A 160 -13.39 -0.44 1.48
CA PHE A 160 -13.62 0.87 0.89
C PHE A 160 -14.94 0.94 0.10
N ALA A 161 -15.33 -0.15 -0.58
CA ALA A 161 -16.57 -0.24 -1.35
C ALA A 161 -17.84 -0.15 -0.48
N ASN A 162 -17.80 -0.72 0.72
CA ASN A 162 -18.96 -0.81 1.59
C ASN A 162 -19.14 0.39 2.54
N LYS A 163 -18.29 1.42 2.44
CA LYS A 163 -18.39 2.59 3.31
C LYS A 163 -19.49 3.55 2.86
N LYS A 164 -20.42 3.86 3.77
CA LYS A 164 -21.40 4.94 3.64
C LYS A 164 -21.20 5.99 4.75
N PRO A 165 -21.34 7.30 4.47
CA PRO A 165 -21.56 7.92 3.16
C PRO A 165 -20.31 7.83 2.27
N GLY A 166 -20.53 7.74 0.94
CA GLY A 166 -19.47 7.72 -0.05
C GLY A 166 -18.65 9.01 0.02
N ARG A 167 -17.34 8.89 0.21
CA ARG A 167 -16.41 10.02 0.21
C ARG A 167 -15.42 9.84 -0.92
N PHE A 168 -15.12 10.92 -1.63
CA PHE A 168 -14.18 10.89 -2.74
C PHE A 168 -12.81 10.30 -2.36
N SER A 169 -12.29 10.64 -1.17
CA SER A 169 -11.04 10.06 -0.67
C SER A 169 -11.05 8.54 -0.58
N VAL A 170 -12.16 7.97 -0.14
CA VAL A 170 -12.32 6.51 0.00
C VAL A 170 -12.59 5.86 -1.35
N PHE A 171 -13.29 6.57 -2.24
CA PHE A 171 -13.47 6.13 -3.62
C PHE A 171 -12.13 6.01 -4.34
N MET A 172 -11.21 6.96 -4.14
CA MET A 172 -9.87 6.86 -4.70
C MET A 172 -9.06 5.71 -4.10
N LEU A 173 -9.09 5.51 -2.78
CA LEU A 173 -8.48 4.31 -2.17
C LEU A 173 -9.09 3.00 -2.69
N ARG A 174 -10.39 2.99 -3.00
CA ARG A 174 -11.05 1.82 -3.62
C ARG A 174 -10.48 1.54 -5.01
N LEU A 175 -10.34 2.56 -5.85
CA LEU A 175 -9.75 2.40 -7.19
C LEU A 175 -8.29 1.94 -7.10
N GLY A 176 -7.50 2.54 -6.20
CA GLY A 176 -6.13 2.11 -5.94
C GLY A 176 -6.05 0.65 -5.46
N SER A 177 -7.00 0.18 -4.65
CA SER A 177 -7.02 -1.23 -4.21
C SER A 177 -7.34 -2.19 -5.37
N ILE A 178 -8.11 -1.76 -6.37
CA ILE A 178 -8.38 -2.58 -7.57
C ILE A 178 -7.11 -2.68 -8.42
N THR A 179 -6.44 -1.56 -8.67
CA THR A 179 -5.18 -1.58 -9.43
C THR A 179 -4.09 -2.33 -8.69
N LEU A 180 -4.04 -2.26 -7.36
CA LEU A 180 -3.09 -3.02 -6.54
C LEU A 180 -3.36 -4.52 -6.65
N PHE A 181 -4.64 -4.92 -6.59
CA PHE A 181 -5.02 -6.31 -6.81
C PHE A 181 -4.58 -6.81 -8.19
N LEU A 182 -4.79 -6.03 -9.25
CA LEU A 182 -4.35 -6.39 -10.60
C LEU A 182 -2.81 -6.46 -10.70
N ALA A 183 -2.09 -5.53 -10.09
CA ALA A 183 -0.63 -5.52 -10.09
C ALA A 183 -0.05 -6.77 -9.41
N ILE A 184 -0.57 -7.11 -8.23
CA ILE A 184 -0.17 -8.30 -7.46
C ILE A 184 -0.60 -9.57 -8.19
N LEU A 185 -1.77 -9.59 -8.81
CA LEU A 185 -2.21 -10.73 -9.61
C LEU A 185 -1.26 -11.00 -10.78
N MET A 186 -0.82 -9.96 -11.49
CA MET A 186 0.22 -10.10 -12.50
C MET A 186 1.56 -10.56 -11.90
N LEU A 187 1.94 -10.04 -10.74
CA LEU A 187 3.17 -10.51 -10.08
C LEU A 187 3.09 -12.02 -9.79
N VAL A 188 2.02 -12.47 -9.15
CA VAL A 188 1.82 -13.87 -8.75
C VAL A 188 1.64 -14.81 -9.94
N VAL A 189 0.84 -14.41 -10.94
CA VAL A 189 0.62 -15.22 -12.15
C VAL A 189 1.93 -15.35 -12.93
N GLY A 190 2.69 -14.26 -13.05
CA GLY A 190 3.99 -14.28 -13.69
C GLY A 190 4.99 -15.18 -12.98
N ASP A 191 5.03 -15.13 -11.65
CA ASP A 191 6.00 -15.91 -10.87
C ASP A 191 5.69 -17.42 -10.83
N LEU A 192 4.43 -17.79 -10.61
CA LEU A 192 4.05 -19.19 -10.37
C LEU A 192 3.58 -19.95 -11.61
N PHE A 193 2.96 -19.28 -12.58
CA PHE A 193 2.23 -19.96 -13.65
C PHE A 193 2.76 -19.64 -15.05
N LEU A 194 3.24 -18.40 -15.27
CA LEU A 194 3.58 -17.87 -16.59
C LEU A 194 4.95 -17.19 -16.58
N SER A 195 5.98 -17.86 -16.05
CA SER A 195 7.33 -17.30 -15.89
C SER A 195 7.98 -16.86 -17.20
N SER A 196 7.68 -17.53 -18.32
CA SER A 196 8.10 -17.10 -19.66
C SER A 196 7.45 -15.78 -20.08
N LEU A 197 6.17 -15.58 -19.73
CA LEU A 197 5.44 -14.34 -20.00
C LEU A 197 5.89 -13.21 -19.07
N ALA A 198 6.30 -13.55 -17.84
CA ALA A 198 6.78 -12.58 -16.85
C ALA A 198 8.08 -11.88 -17.27
N ALA A 199 8.87 -12.52 -18.14
CA ALA A 199 10.08 -11.94 -18.72
C ALA A 199 9.79 -10.97 -19.88
N GLU A 200 8.56 -10.94 -20.40
CA GLU A 200 8.20 -10.07 -21.52
C GLU A 200 8.07 -8.61 -21.07
N ASN A 201 8.68 -7.70 -21.83
CA ASN A 201 8.71 -6.28 -21.51
C ASN A 201 7.31 -5.65 -21.36
N TRP A 202 6.34 -6.08 -22.17
CA TRP A 202 4.97 -5.58 -22.08
C TRP A 202 4.28 -6.01 -20.78
N TYR A 203 4.60 -7.20 -20.27
CA TYR A 203 4.03 -7.74 -19.03
C TYR A 203 4.55 -6.95 -17.82
N LEU A 204 5.86 -6.75 -17.76
CA LEU A 204 6.52 -5.92 -16.75
C LEU A 204 6.00 -4.48 -16.79
N THR A 205 5.83 -3.93 -18.00
CA THR A 205 5.26 -2.59 -18.21
C THR A 205 3.87 -2.47 -17.61
N LEU A 206 2.94 -3.36 -17.96
CA LEU A 206 1.57 -3.33 -17.43
C LEU A 206 1.53 -3.50 -15.90
N ARG A 207 2.35 -4.40 -15.36
CA ARG A 207 2.47 -4.60 -13.91
C ARG A 207 2.91 -3.30 -13.22
N THR A 208 3.96 -2.65 -13.74
CA THR A 208 4.46 -1.38 -13.20
C THR A 208 3.42 -0.27 -13.31
N ILE A 209 2.67 -0.20 -14.41
CA ILE A 209 1.57 0.76 -14.59
C ILE A 209 0.50 0.59 -13.50
N PHE A 210 0.12 -0.64 -13.19
CA PHE A 210 -0.88 -0.89 -12.14
C PHE A 210 -0.37 -0.51 -10.75
N TYR A 211 0.91 -0.74 -10.45
CA TYR A 211 1.52 -0.22 -9.21
C TYR A 211 1.52 1.30 -9.20
N LEU A 212 1.95 1.95 -10.27
CA LEU A 212 1.96 3.40 -10.37
C LEU A 212 0.57 4.00 -10.16
N LEU A 213 -0.45 3.50 -10.87
CA LEU A 213 -1.83 3.93 -10.73
C LEU A 213 -2.35 3.76 -9.30
N THR A 214 -1.97 2.66 -8.63
CA THR A 214 -2.31 2.42 -7.21
C THR A 214 -1.86 3.58 -6.34
N TYR A 215 -0.58 3.94 -6.45
CA TYR A 215 -0.01 4.98 -5.61
C TYR A 215 -0.48 6.38 -5.98
N LEU A 216 -0.76 6.64 -7.25
CA LEU A 216 -1.41 7.90 -7.66
C LEU A 216 -2.83 8.01 -7.10
N PHE A 217 -3.62 6.94 -7.14
CA PHE A 217 -4.95 6.93 -6.52
C PHE A 217 -4.87 7.05 -4.99
N PHE A 218 -3.88 6.42 -4.35
CA PHE A 218 -3.67 6.55 -2.91
C PHE A 218 -3.22 7.95 -2.52
N LEU A 219 -2.40 8.61 -3.34
CA LEU A 219 -2.01 10.01 -3.19
C LEU A 219 -3.24 10.91 -3.24
N VAL A 220 -4.04 10.83 -4.31
CA VAL A 220 -5.28 11.62 -4.44
C VAL A 220 -6.23 11.33 -3.27
N GLY A 221 -6.42 10.04 -2.93
CA GLY A 221 -7.23 9.62 -1.79
C GLY A 221 -6.74 10.21 -0.46
N GLY A 222 -5.42 10.24 -0.26
CA GLY A 222 -4.73 10.85 0.87
C GLY A 222 -4.99 12.35 0.97
N VAL A 223 -4.76 13.10 -0.12
CA VAL A 223 -5.00 14.56 -0.18
C VAL A 223 -6.42 14.90 0.22
N PHE A 224 -7.42 14.29 -0.41
CA PHE A 224 -8.83 14.53 -0.07
C PHE A 224 -9.21 13.99 1.31
N GLY A 225 -8.52 12.96 1.80
CA GLY A 225 -8.69 12.40 3.14
C GLY A 225 -8.26 13.36 4.24
N VAL A 226 -7.10 14.01 4.05
CA VAL A 226 -6.54 15.02 4.95
C VAL A 226 -7.34 16.33 4.85
N ILE A 227 -7.60 16.84 3.64
CA ILE A 227 -8.38 18.07 3.43
C ILE A 227 -9.83 17.92 3.94
N GLY A 228 -10.41 16.72 3.81
CA GLY A 228 -11.75 16.42 4.33
C GLY A 228 -11.89 16.54 5.85
N PHE A 229 -10.79 16.70 6.60
CA PHE A 229 -10.80 17.10 8.01
C PHE A 229 -11.02 18.61 8.21
N SER A 230 -10.60 19.44 7.24
CA SER A 230 -10.72 20.90 7.29
C SER A 230 -12.13 21.42 7.02
N ARG A 231 -13.02 20.62 6.41
CA ARG A 231 -14.43 20.98 6.23
C ARG A 231 -15.21 20.60 7.48
N LYS A 232 -15.57 21.61 8.28
CA LYS A 232 -16.44 21.49 9.47
C LYS A 232 -17.81 20.93 9.10
#